data_AF-A0A7C6HY24-F1
#
_entry.id   AF-A0A7C6HY24-F1
#
_cell.length_a   1.000
_cell.length_b   1.000
_cell.length_c   1.000
_cell.angle_alpha   90.00
_cell.angle_beta   90.00
_cell.angle_gamma   90.00
#
_symmetry.space_group_name_H-M   'P 1'
#
loop_
_entity.id
_entity.type
_entity.pdbx_description
1 polymer ?
#
loop_
_entity_poly.entity_id
_entity_poly.type
_entity_poly.pdbx_seq_one_letter_code
_entity_poly.pdbx_strand_id
1 'polypeptide(L)' 'MGKKVTSKKAATAASKVLRDKRTSSTSKTAAGSALSQREKGGKRK' A
#
# COMPACT_ATOMS: atom_id res chain seq x y z
N MET A 1 22.04 4.28 -1.55
CA MET A 1 20.65 4.52 -2.01
C MET A 1 19.67 3.83 -1.05
N GLY A 2 18.89 4.58 -0.27
CA GLY A 2 17.90 3.98 0.65
C GLY A 2 16.73 3.35 -0.11
N LYS A 3 16.21 2.22 0.36
CA LYS A 3 15.03 1.56 -0.22
C LYS A 3 13.81 2.46 -0.01
N LYS A 4 13.33 3.13 -1.07
CA LYS A 4 12.11 3.95 -1.05
C LYS A 4 10.91 3.04 -1.25
N VAL A 5 10.43 2.45 -0.16
CA VAL A 5 9.40 1.42 -0.19
C VAL A 5 8.36 1.65 0.88
N THR A 6 7.12 1.30 0.59
CA THR A 6 6.03 1.48 1.55
C THR A 6 6.20 0.50 2.71
N SER A 7 6.21 1.03 3.93
CA SER A 7 6.34 0.23 5.15
C SER A 7 5.14 -0.70 5.36
N LYS A 8 5.33 -1.77 6.13
CA LYS A 8 4.26 -2.76 6.42
C LYS A 8 3.01 -2.10 7.01
N LYS A 9 3.18 -1.14 7.94
CA LYS A 9 2.07 -0.41 8.58
C LYS A 9 1.25 0.40 7.57
N ALA A 10 1.91 1.15 6.70
CA ALA A 10 1.26 1.94 5.65
C ALA A 10 0.52 1.05 4.64
N ALA A 11 1.12 -0.07 4.25
CA ALA A 11 0.46 -1.05 3.39
C ALA A 11 -0.79 -1.69 4.03
N THR A 12 -0.75 -2.00 5.34
CA THR A 12 -1.92 -2.51 6.06
C THR A 12 -3.05 -1.49 6.09
N ALA A 13 -2.74 -0.20 6.32
CA ALA A 13 -3.73 0.87 6.28
C ALA A 13 -4.33 1.03 4.87
N ALA A 14 -3.50 1.06 3.83
CA ALA A 14 -3.95 1.13 2.44
C ALA A 14 -4.86 -0.06 2.07
N SER A 15 -4.53 -1.27 2.52
CA SER A 15 -5.37 -2.46 2.30
C SER A 15 -6.74 -2.33 2.99
N LYS A 16 -6.82 -1.68 4.15
CA LYS A 16 -8.10 -1.37 4.81
C LYS A 16 -8.91 -0.36 4.00
N VAL A 17 -8.26 0.70 3.49
CA VAL A 17 -8.92 1.72 2.65
C VAL A 17 -9.55 1.12 1.40
N LEU A 18 -8.88 0.17 0.74
CA LEU A 18 -9.43 -0.53 -0.42
C LEU A 18 -10.65 -1.40 -0.09
N ARG A 19 -10.70 -1.97 1.11
CA ARG A 19 -11.77 -2.87 1.56
C ARG A 19 -12.94 -2.13 2.21
N ASP A 20 -12.72 -0.91 2.70
CA ASP A 20 -13.76 -0.08 3.28
C ASP A 20 -14.69 0.45 2.18
N LYS A 21 -16.00 0.28 2.38
CA LYS A 21 -17.04 0.75 1.45
C LYS A 21 -17.31 2.25 1.57
N ARG A 22 -16.85 2.88 2.65
CA ARG A 22 -17.04 4.31 2.95
C ARG A 22 -15.96 5.21 2.33
N THR A 23 -14.97 4.64 1.66
CA THR A 23 -13.85 5.40 1.07
C THR A 23 -14.10 5.73 -0.39
N SER A 24 -13.76 6.96 -0.77
CA SER A 24 -13.93 7.50 -2.12
C SER A 24 -12.96 6.85 -3.12
N SER A 25 -13.26 6.93 -4.41
CA SER A 25 -12.41 6.44 -5.50
C SER A 25 -10.98 6.99 -5.41
N THR A 26 -10.82 8.29 -5.15
CA THR A 26 -9.52 8.94 -4.98
C THR A 26 -8.69 8.31 -3.86
N SER A 27 -9.31 8.02 -2.72
CA SER A 27 -8.65 7.38 -1.59
C SER A 27 -8.21 5.96 -1.93
N LYS A 28 -9.02 5.22 -2.71
CA LYS A 28 -8.69 3.88 -3.18
C LYS A 28 -7.54 3.90 -4.19
N THR A 29 -7.49 4.89 -5.08
CA THR A 29 -6.37 5.07 -6.01
C THR A 29 -5.05 5.30 -5.27
N ALA A 30 -5.04 6.24 -4.31
CA ALA A 30 -3.85 6.51 -3.50
C ALA A 30 -3.40 5.28 -2.68
N ALA A 31 -4.35 4.54 -2.11
CA ALA A 31 -4.08 3.29 -1.42
C ALA A 31 -3.50 2.21 -2.36
N GLY A 32 -4.01 2.10 -3.59
CA GLY A 32 -3.47 1.23 -4.63
C GLY A 32 -2.02 1.58 -4.99
N SER A 33 -1.72 2.87 -5.19
CA SER A 33 -0.34 3.34 -5.45
C SER A 33 0.61 2.97 -4.32
N ALA A 34 0.18 3.13 -3.06
CA ALA A 34 0.98 2.75 -1.89
C ALA A 34 1.24 1.24 -1.82
N LEU A 35 0.27 0.39 -2.20
CA LEU A 35 0.48 -1.06 -2.25
C LEU A 35 1.42 -1.49 -3.38
N SER A 36 1.37 -0.79 -4.52
CA SER A 36 2.28 -1.04 -5.64
C SER A 36 3.75 -0.75 -5.29
N GLN A 37 3.99 0.27 -4.47
CA GLN A 37 5.32 0.66 -3.98
C GLN A 37 5.81 -0.13 -2.76
N ARG A 38 4.99 -1.05 -2.23
CA ARG A 38 5.40 -1.93 -1.14
C ARG A 38 6.27 -3.05 -1.71
N GLU A 39 7.40 -3.34 -1.06
CA GLU A 39 8.16 -4.55 -1.42
C GLU A 39 7.28 -5.78 -1.24
N LYS A 40 7.17 -6.61 -2.29
CA LYS A 40 6.57 -7.93 -2.19
C LYS A 40 7.37 -8.70 -1.14
N GLY A 41 6.72 -9.17 -0.09
CA GLY A 41 7.35 -9.84 1.07
C GLY A 41 7.98 -11.20 0.76
N GLY A 42 8.58 -11.40 -0.42
CA GLY A 42 9.02 -12.69 -0.91
C GLY A 42 10.13 -12.66 -1.95
N LYS A 43 11.02 -11.65 -1.98
CA LYS A 43 12.33 -11.79 -2.62
C LYS A 43 13.44 -11.20 -1.74
N ARG A 44 13.74 -11.91 -0.65
CA ARG A 44 15.13 -12.02 -0.21
C ARG A 44 15.76 -13.01 -1.19
N LYS A 45 16.58 -12.53 -2.12
CA LYS A 45 17.61 -13.38 -2.74
C LYS A 45 18.78 -13.42 -1.76
#